data_AF-A0A382HIQ8-F1
#
_entry.id   AF-A0A382HIQ8-F1
#
_cell.length_a   1.000
_cell.length_b   1.000
_cell.length_c   1.000
_cell.angle_alpha   90.00
_cell.angle_beta   90.00
_cell.angle_gamma   90.00
#
_symmetry.space_group_name_H-M   'P 1'
#
loop_
_entity.id
_entity.type
_entity.pdbx_description
1 polymer ?
#
loop_
_entity_poly.entity_id
_entity_poly.type
_entity_poly.pdbx_seq_one_letter_code
_entity_poly.pdbx_strand_id
1 'polypeptide(L)'
;VVQGPSLRADAFAAADAALAASGTVSLELALRGVPSVVAYRANPITAALVRRMLLLPYVALPNILAGELVMPEFLQENCQPAGIANALSELLDNTDRRSEQRQKFSNILEMLGGGGVAPSRRAAEAVLRILEAK
;
A
#
# COMPACT_ATOMS: atom_id res chain seq x y z
N VAL A 1 19.46 -0.10 -10.30
CA VAL A 1 18.18 -0.84 -10.26
C VAL A 1 18.33 -1.94 -9.23
N VAL A 2 17.45 -1.98 -8.21
CA VAL A 2 17.45 -3.05 -7.20
C VAL A 2 16.68 -4.25 -7.75
N GLN A 3 17.24 -5.45 -7.65
CA GLN A 3 16.61 -6.68 -8.15
C GLN A 3 16.68 -7.78 -7.09
N GLY A 4 15.62 -8.58 -7.00
CA GLY A 4 15.53 -9.71 -6.07
C GLY A 4 14.93 -9.35 -4.70
N PRO A 5 14.38 -10.34 -3.97
CA PRO A 5 13.62 -10.09 -2.73
C PRO A 5 14.44 -9.52 -1.57
N SER A 6 15.68 -9.98 -1.38
CA SER A 6 16.56 -9.52 -0.28
C SER A 6 16.92 -8.05 -0.45
N LEU A 7 17.49 -7.69 -1.60
CA LEU A 7 17.90 -6.31 -1.88
C LEU A 7 16.70 -5.34 -1.89
N ARG A 8 15.50 -5.82 -2.27
CA ARG A 8 14.27 -5.04 -2.16
C ARG A 8 13.90 -4.76 -0.69
N ALA A 9 14.04 -5.75 0.19
CA ALA A 9 13.79 -5.55 1.62
C ALA A 9 14.80 -4.57 2.22
N ASP A 10 16.07 -4.65 1.86
CA ASP A 10 17.11 -3.72 2.30
C ASP A 10 16.83 -2.30 1.80
N ALA A 11 16.40 -2.15 0.54
CA ALA A 11 16.01 -0.86 -0.01
C ALA A 11 14.80 -0.26 0.71
N PHE A 12 13.83 -1.08 1.12
CA PHE A 12 12.71 -0.61 1.92
C PHE A 12 13.15 -0.19 3.33
N ALA A 13 14.04 -0.93 3.96
CA ALA A 13 14.57 -0.59 5.29
C ALA A 13 15.39 0.72 5.29
N ALA A 14 16.07 1.01 4.18
CA ALA A 14 16.88 2.22 4.02
C ALA A 14 16.10 3.46 3.54
N ALA A 15 14.81 3.32 3.19
CA ALA A 15 14.04 4.41 2.60
C ALA A 15 13.29 5.25 3.65
N ASP A 16 13.45 6.57 3.59
CA ASP A 16 12.67 7.53 4.40
C ASP A 16 11.27 7.78 3.84
N ALA A 17 11.14 7.70 2.52
CA ALA A 17 9.88 7.79 1.80
C ALA A 17 9.96 6.99 0.48
N ALA A 18 8.81 6.55 -0.03
CA ALA A 18 8.72 5.82 -1.29
C ALA A 18 7.61 6.37 -2.21
N LEU A 19 7.89 6.38 -3.52
CA LEU A 19 6.87 6.54 -4.55
C LEU A 19 6.51 5.16 -5.10
N ALA A 20 5.25 4.77 -4.94
CA ALA A 20 4.77 3.44 -5.28
C ALA A 20 3.77 3.47 -6.43
N ALA A 21 3.81 2.44 -7.28
CA ALA A 21 2.67 2.11 -8.13
C ALA A 21 1.55 1.48 -7.28
N SER A 22 0.30 1.58 -7.73
CA SER A 22 -0.92 1.19 -6.97
C SER A 22 -1.12 -0.32 -6.74
N GLY A 23 -0.07 -1.14 -6.83
CA GLY A 23 -0.14 -2.60 -6.71
C GLY A 23 0.18 -3.14 -5.32
N THR A 24 0.53 -4.43 -5.25
CA THR A 24 0.92 -5.15 -4.01
C THR A 24 2.08 -4.48 -3.27
N VAL A 25 2.91 -3.72 -3.97
CA VAL A 25 4.00 -2.93 -3.38
C VAL A 25 3.49 -1.92 -2.33
N SER A 26 2.29 -1.37 -2.49
CA SER A 26 1.70 -0.45 -1.50
C SER A 26 1.54 -1.14 -0.15
N LEU A 27 1.01 -2.36 -0.13
CA LEU A 27 0.85 -3.14 1.10
C LEU A 27 2.21 -3.58 1.66
N GLU A 28 3.17 -3.95 0.80
CA GLU A 28 4.52 -4.32 1.24
C GLU A 28 5.30 -3.17 1.89
N LEU A 29 5.08 -1.93 1.46
CA LEU A 29 5.64 -0.72 2.06
C LEU A 29 4.98 -0.42 3.41
N ALA A 30 3.64 -0.51 3.47
CA ALA A 30 2.89 -0.36 4.72
C ALA A 30 3.32 -1.39 5.77
N LEU A 31 3.49 -2.66 5.37
CA LEU A 31 4.00 -3.75 6.21
C LEU A 31 5.37 -3.46 6.82
N ARG A 32 6.19 -2.65 6.16
CA ARG A 32 7.54 -2.27 6.62
C ARG A 32 7.58 -0.88 7.25
N GLY A 33 6.43 -0.21 7.39
CA GLY A 33 6.36 1.13 7.95
C GLY A 33 7.09 2.20 7.12
N VAL A 34 7.25 1.96 5.80
CA VAL A 34 7.91 2.92 4.90
C VAL A 34 6.88 3.94 4.45
N PRO A 35 7.02 5.23 4.83
CA PRO A 35 6.11 6.28 4.36
C PRO A 35 6.06 6.31 2.83
N SER A 36 4.89 6.47 2.23
CA SER A 36 4.77 6.39 0.79
C SER A 36 3.63 7.19 0.19
N VAL A 37 3.84 7.59 -1.06
CA VAL A 37 2.87 8.18 -1.98
C VAL A 37 2.58 7.18 -3.08
N VAL A 38 1.32 7.07 -3.50
CA VAL A 38 0.91 6.23 -4.62
C VAL A 38 0.66 7.10 -5.84
N ALA A 39 1.30 6.75 -6.96
CA ALA A 39 1.06 7.41 -8.23
C ALA A 39 0.93 6.38 -9.35
N TYR A 40 -0.10 6.53 -10.18
CA TYR A 40 -0.28 5.66 -11.33
C TYR A 40 -1.07 6.34 -12.45
N ARG A 41 -0.55 6.24 -13.68
CA ARG A 41 -1.22 6.71 -14.89
C ARG A 41 -1.32 5.55 -15.87
N ALA A 42 -2.54 5.09 -16.10
CA ALA A 42 -2.81 4.05 -17.08
C ALA A 42 -2.98 4.66 -18.47
N ASN A 43 -3.07 3.81 -19.50
CA ASN A 43 -3.56 4.26 -20.79
C ASN A 43 -4.97 4.86 -20.63
N PRO A 44 -5.29 6.02 -21.25
CA PRO A 44 -6.62 6.64 -21.15
C PRO A 44 -7.80 5.72 -21.44
N ILE A 45 -7.66 4.78 -22.39
CA ILE A 45 -8.72 3.82 -22.71
C ILE A 45 -8.96 2.87 -21.53
N THR A 46 -7.87 2.32 -20.98
CA THR A 46 -7.93 1.46 -19.79
C THR A 46 -8.49 2.23 -18.60
N ALA A 47 -8.07 3.48 -18.40
CA ALA A 47 -8.56 4.34 -17.33
C ALA A 47 -10.07 4.60 -17.44
N ALA A 48 -10.58 4.88 -18.65
CA ALA A 48 -12.01 5.09 -18.89
C ALA A 48 -12.84 3.84 -18.59
N LEU A 49 -12.35 2.65 -18.97
CA LEU A 49 -13.01 1.39 -18.67
C LEU A 49 -13.02 1.11 -17.16
N VAL A 50 -11.85 1.19 -16.52
CA VAL A 50 -11.69 0.91 -15.08
C VAL A 50 -12.49 1.89 -14.23
N ARG A 51 -12.59 3.17 -14.62
CA ARG A 51 -13.45 4.14 -13.93
C ARG A 51 -14.90 3.71 -13.81
N ARG A 52 -15.43 3.04 -14.83
CA ARG A 52 -16.82 2.57 -14.84
C ARG A 52 -17.02 1.30 -14.00
N MET A 53 -15.93 0.60 -13.67
CA MET A 53 -15.93 -0.63 -12.88
C MET A 53 -15.44 -0.44 -11.44
N LEU A 54 -14.82 0.70 -11.13
CA LEU A 54 -14.34 1.04 -9.78
C LEU A 54 -15.54 1.25 -8.85
N LEU A 55 -15.69 0.34 -7.91
CA LEU A 55 -16.72 0.39 -6.85
C LEU A 55 -16.27 1.18 -5.62
N LEU A 56 -14.97 1.41 -5.49
CA LEU A 56 -14.34 1.98 -4.30
C LEU A 56 -13.70 3.33 -4.60
N PRO A 57 -13.67 4.25 -3.62
CA PRO A 57 -13.05 5.57 -3.78
C PRO A 57 -11.52 5.54 -3.76
N TYR A 58 -10.90 4.40 -3.40
CA TYR A 58 -9.46 4.23 -3.27
C TYR A 58 -8.95 3.07 -4.13
N VAL A 59 -7.70 3.17 -4.58
CA VAL A 59 -7.07 2.09 -5.37
C VAL A 59 -5.94 1.39 -4.61
N ALA A 60 -5.22 2.10 -3.74
CA ALA A 60 -4.19 1.48 -2.91
C ALA A 60 -4.84 0.62 -1.81
N LEU A 61 -4.35 -0.61 -1.65
CA LEU A 61 -4.86 -1.53 -0.64
C LEU A 61 -4.86 -0.94 0.79
N PRO A 62 -3.81 -0.22 1.25
CA PRO A 62 -3.83 0.42 2.56
C PRO A 62 -4.98 1.41 2.75
N ASN A 63 -5.31 2.20 1.72
CA ASN A 63 -6.40 3.17 1.78
C ASN A 63 -7.77 2.49 1.75
N ILE A 64 -7.93 1.44 0.95
CA ILE A 64 -9.13 0.62 0.92
C ILE A 64 -9.40 0.01 2.31
N LEU A 65 -8.36 -0.54 2.96
CA LEU A 65 -8.48 -1.16 4.27
C LEU A 65 -8.80 -0.15 5.38
N ALA A 66 -8.20 1.04 5.32
CA ALA A 66 -8.45 2.10 6.30
C ALA A 66 -9.77 2.85 6.07
N GLY A 67 -10.32 2.82 4.85
CA GLY A 67 -11.45 3.66 4.47
C GLY A 67 -11.12 5.15 4.40
N GLU A 68 -9.84 5.51 4.32
CA GLU A 68 -9.35 6.89 4.22
C GLU A 68 -8.05 6.97 3.40
N LEU A 69 -7.64 8.18 3.00
CA LEU A 69 -6.36 8.42 2.32
C LEU A 69 -5.19 8.40 3.30
N VAL A 70 -4.75 7.21 3.69
CA VAL A 70 -3.52 7.01 4.47
C VAL A 70 -2.28 7.33 3.63
N MET A 71 -2.25 6.84 2.40
CA MET A 71 -1.25 7.17 1.38
C MET A 71 -1.85 8.18 0.41
N PRO A 72 -1.22 9.34 0.16
CA PRO A 72 -1.65 10.23 -0.91
C PRO A 72 -1.71 9.48 -2.25
N GLU A 73 -2.83 9.56 -2.96
CA GLU A 73 -3.06 8.89 -4.24
C GLU A 73 -3.17 9.90 -5.40
N PHE A 74 -2.24 9.81 -6.34
CA PHE A 74 -2.21 10.63 -7.56
C PHE A 74 -2.47 9.75 -8.79
N LEU A 75 -3.73 9.71 -9.22
CA LEU A 75 -4.19 8.81 -10.29
C LEU A 75 -4.57 9.56 -11.55
N GLN A 76 -4.26 8.97 -12.71
CA GLN A 76 -4.69 9.45 -14.04
C GLN A 76 -4.36 10.94 -14.28
N GLU A 77 -5.34 11.83 -14.44
CA GLU A 77 -5.14 13.25 -14.68
C GLU A 77 -4.62 13.97 -13.43
N ASN A 78 -4.84 13.43 -12.24
CA ASN A 78 -4.27 13.92 -10.99
C ASN A 78 -2.83 13.43 -10.77
N CYS A 79 -2.33 12.50 -11.60
CA CYS A 79 -0.94 12.02 -11.59
C CYS A 79 0.00 13.08 -12.19
N GLN A 80 0.11 14.24 -11.52
CA GLN A 80 0.89 15.39 -11.94
C GLN A 80 2.19 15.51 -11.15
N PRO A 81 3.34 15.78 -11.79
CA PRO A 81 4.64 15.82 -11.14
C PRO A 81 4.69 16.76 -9.92
N ALA A 82 4.11 17.95 -10.02
CA ALA A 82 4.13 18.94 -8.95
C ALA A 82 3.42 18.45 -7.67
N GLY A 83 2.26 17.80 -7.80
CA GLY A 83 1.52 17.25 -6.66
C GLY A 83 2.26 16.09 -6.00
N ILE A 84 2.82 15.19 -6.81
CA ILE A 84 3.60 14.04 -6.33
C ILE A 84 4.86 14.51 -5.61
N ALA A 85 5.59 15.46 -6.20
CA ALA A 85 6.80 16.03 -5.61
C ALA A 85 6.49 16.69 -4.26
N ASN A 86 5.43 17.50 -4.18
CA ASN A 86 5.04 18.15 -2.93
C ASN A 86 4.70 17.12 -1.84
N ALA A 87 3.92 16.09 -2.16
CA ALA A 87 3.58 15.03 -1.20
C ALA A 87 4.81 14.23 -0.74
N LEU A 88 5.76 13.95 -1.64
CA LEU A 88 7.02 13.30 -1.27
C LEU A 88 7.90 14.20 -0.41
N SER A 89 8.04 15.48 -0.75
CA SER A 89 8.78 16.45 0.08
C SER A 89 8.18 16.54 1.47
N GLU A 90 6.85 16.57 1.59
CA GLU A 90 6.20 16.56 2.90
C GLU A 90 6.56 15.30 3.70
N LEU A 91 6.61 14.12 3.08
CA LEU A 91 7.09 12.91 3.77
C LEU A 91 8.59 12.95 4.08
N LEU A 92 9.43 13.56 3.27
CA LEU A 92 10.89 13.64 3.50
C LEU A 92 11.25 14.65 4.59
N ASP A 93 10.57 15.80 4.61
CA ASP A 93 10.93 16.93 5.47
C ASP A 93 10.14 16.98 6.77
N ASN A 94 8.90 16.43 6.80
CA ASN A 94 8.03 16.51 7.97
C ASN A 94 7.99 15.17 8.75
N THR A 95 8.65 15.15 9.91
CA THR A 95 8.67 14.00 10.83
C THR A 95 7.30 13.60 11.34
N ASP A 96 6.43 14.58 11.61
CA ASP A 96 5.10 14.33 12.19
C ASP A 96 4.21 13.63 11.16
N ARG A 97 4.30 14.05 9.89
CA ARG A 97 3.58 13.39 8.78
C ARG A 97 4.05 11.96 8.56
N ARG A 98 5.36 11.69 8.63
CA ARG A 98 5.87 10.30 8.60
C ARG A 98 5.33 9.48 9.77
N SER A 99 5.35 10.04 10.97
CA SER A 99 4.88 9.36 12.17
C SER A 99 3.39 9.05 12.10
N GLU A 100 2.57 10.01 11.65
CA GLU A 100 1.13 9.83 11.43
C GLU A 100 0.87 8.68 10.44
N GLN A 101 1.55 8.68 9.31
CA GLN A 101 1.35 7.66 8.29
C GLN A 101 1.81 6.28 8.77
N ARG A 102 2.93 6.20 9.51
CA ARG A 102 3.39 4.95 10.16
C ARG A 102 2.39 4.42 11.17
N GLN A 103 1.79 5.30 11.98
CA GLN A 103 0.77 4.88 12.94
C GLN A 103 -0.45 4.31 12.23
N LYS A 104 -0.91 4.96 11.16
CA LYS A 104 -2.02 4.45 10.34
C LYS A 104 -1.70 3.10 9.71
N PHE A 105 -0.46 2.89 9.24
CA PHE A 105 -0.02 1.56 8.80
C PHE A 105 -0.09 0.52 9.91
N SER A 106 0.39 0.84 11.12
CA SER A 106 0.28 -0.08 12.27
C SER A 106 -1.16 -0.51 12.50
N ASN A 107 -2.10 0.44 12.50
CA ASN A 107 -3.52 0.16 12.68
C ASN A 107 -4.08 -0.78 11.59
N ILE A 108 -3.72 -0.53 10.32
CA ILE A 108 -4.11 -1.40 9.20
C ILE A 108 -3.55 -2.82 9.39
N LEU A 109 -2.30 -2.95 9.84
CA LEU A 109 -1.67 -4.26 10.06
C LEU A 109 -2.34 -5.03 11.19
N GLU A 110 -2.72 -4.36 12.26
CA GLU A 110 -3.51 -4.97 13.35
C GLU A 110 -4.86 -5.51 12.83
N MET A 111 -5.56 -4.74 11.98
CA MET A 111 -6.82 -5.19 11.36
C MET A 111 -6.65 -6.47 10.51
N LEU A 112 -5.49 -6.65 9.88
CA LEU A 112 -5.18 -7.86 9.09
C LEU A 112 -4.79 -9.07 9.96
N GLY A 113 -4.67 -8.88 11.27
CA GLY A 113 -4.21 -9.89 12.24
C GLY A 113 -2.69 -9.93 12.38
N GLY A 114 -2.01 -8.79 12.16
CA GLY A 114 -0.59 -8.62 12.46
C GLY A 114 -0.28 -9.01 13.91
N GLY A 115 0.85 -9.70 14.11
CA GLY A 115 1.21 -10.27 15.43
C GLY A 115 0.45 -11.55 15.82
N GLY A 116 -0.59 -11.93 15.07
CA GLY A 116 -1.33 -13.17 15.28
C GLY A 116 -0.79 -14.38 14.51
N VAL A 117 -1.63 -15.42 14.38
CA VAL A 117 -1.30 -16.62 13.60
C VAL A 117 -1.07 -16.26 12.13
N ALA A 118 0.04 -16.75 11.57
CA ALA A 118 0.41 -16.50 10.18
C ALA A 118 -0.76 -16.76 9.22
N PRO A 119 -1.03 -15.88 8.23
CA PRO A 119 -2.15 -16.05 7.30
C PRO A 119 -2.14 -17.40 6.57
N SER A 120 -0.96 -17.90 6.21
CA SER A 120 -0.79 -19.22 5.58
C SER A 120 -1.24 -20.36 6.49
N ARG A 121 -0.97 -20.26 7.80
CA ARG A 121 -1.41 -21.25 8.78
C ARG A 121 -2.93 -21.21 9.00
N ARG A 122 -3.51 -20.01 9.12
CA ARG A 122 -4.99 -19.85 9.18
C ARG A 122 -5.66 -20.45 7.95
N ALA A 123 -5.09 -20.23 6.77
CA ALA A 123 -5.59 -20.81 5.52
C ALA A 123 -5.47 -22.34 5.52
N ALA A 124 -4.33 -22.90 5.93
CA ALA A 124 -4.13 -24.35 6.04
C ALA A 124 -5.14 -25.00 7.01
N GLU A 125 -5.33 -24.42 8.20
CA GLU A 125 -6.29 -24.89 9.20
C GLU A 125 -7.75 -24.80 8.71
N ALA A 126 -8.09 -23.80 7.90
CA ALA A 126 -9.41 -23.71 7.27
C ALA A 126 -9.62 -24.82 6.23
N VAL A 127 -8.61 -25.12 5.41
CA VAL A 127 -8.68 -26.21 4.43
C VAL A 127 -8.81 -27.58 5.13
N LEU A 128 -8.01 -27.84 6.16
CA LEU A 128 -8.06 -29.09 6.92
C LEU A 128 -9.44 -29.33 7.55
N ARG A 129 -10.05 -28.29 8.15
CA ARG A 129 -11.42 -28.40 8.71
C ARG A 129 -12.46 -28.81 7.68
N ILE A 130 -12.34 -28.35 6.44
CA ILE A 130 -13.27 -28.73 5.36
C ILE A 130 -13.06 -30.19 4.95
N LEU A 131 -11.83 -30.68 4.99
CA LEU A 131 -11.50 -32.07 4.67
C LEU A 131 -11.97 -33.05 5.76
N GLU A 132 -11.85 -32.66 7.03
CA GLU A 132 -12.28 -33.48 8.19
C GLU A 132 -13.81 -33.51 8.37
N ALA A 133 -14.52 -32.50 7.87
CA ALA A 133 -15.99 -32.45 7.89
C ALA A 133 -16.65 -33.29 6.78
N LYS A 134 -15.86 -33.99 5.95
CA LYS A 134 -16.30 -34.97 4.95
C LYS A 134 -16.05 -36.39 5.43
#